data_AF-W4FXV3-F1
#
_entry.id   AF-W4FXV3-F1
#
_cell.length_a   1.000
_cell.length_b   1.000
_cell.length_c   1.000
_cell.angle_alpha   90.00
_cell.angle_beta   90.00
_cell.angle_gamma   90.00
#
_symmetry.space_group_name_H-M   'P 1'
#
loop_
_entity.id
_entity.type
_entity.pdbx_description
1 polymer ?
#
loop_
_entity_poly.entity_id
_entity_poly.type
_entity_poly.pdbx_seq_one_letter_code
_entity_poly.pdbx_strand_id
1 'polypeptide(L)' 'MAKHASASDGLVDFNSCSVGLNTKDFGGTSSQHYVGPFNHADLTFRTGDGWWGDNRKPLKWFQCLL' A
#
# COMPACT_ATOMS: atom_id res chain seq x y z
N MET A 1 16.12 -18.39 -1.76
CA MET A 1 15.53 -17.09 -1.33
C MET A 1 14.55 -16.69 -2.41
N ALA A 2 13.28 -16.46 -2.08
CA ALA A 2 12.29 -16.04 -3.08
C ALA A 2 12.73 -14.72 -3.70
N LYS A 3 12.79 -14.66 -5.03
CA LYS A 3 13.05 -13.41 -5.75
C LYS A 3 11.74 -12.62 -5.76
N HIS A 4 11.62 -11.65 -4.86
CA HIS A 4 10.56 -10.64 -4.95
C HIS A 4 10.95 -9.64 -6.06
N ALA A 5 9.97 -9.14 -6.80
CA ALA A 5 10.16 -8.03 -7.72
C ALA A 5 10.67 -6.80 -6.95
N SER A 6 11.19 -5.81 -7.68
CA SER A 6 11.71 -4.58 -7.07
C SER A 6 10.68 -3.84 -6.21
N ALA A 7 9.38 -4.07 -6.43
CA ALA A 7 8.30 -3.56 -5.61
C ALA A 7 7.73 -4.68 -4.70
N SER A 8 8.03 -4.60 -3.41
CA SER A 8 7.47 -5.45 -2.35
C SER A 8 7.33 -4.64 -1.07
N ASP A 9 6.51 -5.13 -0.14
CA ASP A 9 6.38 -4.55 1.21
C ASP A 9 7.40 -5.14 2.21
N GLY A 10 8.40 -5.89 1.71
CA GLY A 10 9.38 -6.62 2.52
C GLY A 10 8.98 -8.05 2.89
N LEU A 11 7.73 -8.47 2.63
CA LEU A 11 7.28 -9.85 2.80
C LEU A 11 6.54 -10.39 1.56
N VAL A 12 5.69 -9.58 0.96
CA VAL A 12 4.80 -9.91 -0.16
C VAL A 12 5.16 -9.07 -1.39
N ASP A 13 5.23 -9.74 -2.54
CA ASP A 13 5.45 -9.10 -3.83
C ASP A 13 4.21 -8.30 -4.29
N PHE A 14 4.42 -7.15 -4.93
CA PHE A 14 3.30 -6.33 -5.43
C PHE A 14 2.37 -7.09 -6.40
N ASN A 15 2.91 -7.93 -7.29
CA ASN A 15 2.09 -8.70 -8.22
C ASN A 15 1.29 -9.79 -7.50
N SER A 16 1.86 -10.36 -6.42
CA SER A 16 1.14 -11.32 -5.58
C SER A 16 0.00 -10.66 -4.80
N CYS A 17 0.17 -9.41 -4.37
CA CYS A 17 -0.86 -8.64 -3.67
C CYS A 17 -2.00 -8.17 -4.60
N SER A 18 -1.69 -7.89 -5.87
CA SER A 18 -2.63 -7.32 -6.83
C SER A 18 -3.36 -8.34 -7.71
N VAL A 19 -3.22 -9.64 -7.45
CA VAL A 19 -3.92 -10.69 -8.21
C VAL A 19 -5.43 -10.45 -8.19
N GLY A 20 -6.04 -10.40 -9.38
CA GLY A 20 -7.48 -10.18 -9.55
C GLY A 20 -7.91 -8.72 -9.53
N LEU A 21 -6.97 -7.77 -9.39
CA LEU A 21 -7.22 -6.33 -9.43
C LEU A 21 -6.57 -5.71 -10.69
N ASN A 22 -7.15 -4.62 -11.18
CA ASN A 22 -6.55 -3.88 -12.29
C ASN A 22 -5.42 -2.99 -11.75
N THR A 23 -4.19 -3.32 -12.13
CA THR A 23 -2.99 -2.62 -11.63
C THR A 23 -2.93 -1.14 -12.00
N LYS A 24 -3.72 -0.68 -12.98
CA LYS A 24 -3.83 0.75 -13.34
C LYS A 24 -4.58 1.59 -12.30
N ASP A 25 -5.37 0.95 -11.44
CA ASP A 25 -6.16 1.61 -10.42
C ASP A 25 -5.35 1.82 -9.12
N PHE A 26 -4.11 1.28 -9.09
CA PHE A 26 -3.16 1.46 -8.01
C PHE A 26 -2.38 2.77 -8.16
N GLY A 27 -2.29 3.54 -7.08
CA GLY A 27 -1.57 4.81 -7.09
C GLY A 27 -1.55 5.51 -5.74
N GLY A 28 -1.39 6.83 -5.76
CA GLY A 28 -1.26 7.65 -4.55
C GLY A 28 -2.56 7.79 -3.74
N THR A 29 -2.60 8.77 -2.86
CA THR A 29 -3.66 8.99 -1.86
C THR A 29 -5.07 9.20 -2.42
N SER A 30 -5.21 9.49 -3.72
CA SER A 30 -6.48 9.67 -4.42
C SER A 30 -6.88 8.48 -5.31
N SER A 31 -6.08 7.42 -5.35
CA SER A 31 -6.33 6.26 -6.22
C SER A 31 -7.29 5.28 -5.55
N GLN A 32 -8.02 4.53 -6.39
CA GLN A 32 -8.97 3.50 -5.92
C GLN A 32 -8.26 2.40 -5.13
N HIS A 33 -7.03 2.04 -5.52
CA HIS A 33 -6.16 1.17 -4.73
C HIS A 33 -4.94 1.98 -4.31
N TYR A 34 -4.79 2.18 -3.01
CA TYR A 34 -3.69 2.98 -2.49
C TYR A 34 -2.40 2.18 -2.38
N VAL A 35 -1.32 2.76 -2.91
CA VAL A 35 0.06 2.28 -2.80
C VAL A 35 0.93 3.42 -2.32
N GLY A 36 1.84 3.09 -1.41
CA GLY A 36 2.84 4.01 -0.89
C GLY A 36 4.08 3.25 -0.44
N PRO A 37 5.08 3.97 0.11
CA PRO A 37 6.28 3.37 0.69
C PRO A 37 5.96 2.73 2.06
N PHE A 38 5.15 1.68 2.02
CA PHE A 38 4.71 0.88 3.16
C PHE A 38 5.50 -0.42 3.24
N ASN A 39 5.83 -0.83 4.47
CA ASN A 39 6.22 -2.20 4.74
C ASN A 39 5.00 -3.05 5.13
N HIS A 40 5.19 -4.37 5.24
CA HIS A 40 4.10 -5.30 5.55
C HIS A 40 3.38 -5.01 6.89
N ALA A 41 4.10 -4.50 7.89
CA ALA A 41 3.51 -4.16 9.19
C ALA A 41 2.65 -2.89 9.12
N ASP A 42 3.04 -1.90 8.32
CA ASP A 42 2.25 -0.67 8.12
C ASP A 42 0.86 -0.99 7.53
N LEU A 43 0.78 -1.99 6.64
CA LEU A 43 -0.46 -2.48 6.02
C LEU A 43 -1.39 -3.25 6.97
N THR A 44 -0.97 -3.46 8.23
CA THR A 44 -1.86 -4.02 9.27
C THR A 44 -2.69 -2.96 9.99
N PHE A 45 -2.40 -1.66 9.76
CA PHE A 45 -3.10 -0.51 10.31
C PHE A 45 -3.16 -0.41 11.84
N ARG A 46 -2.28 -1.14 12.55
CA ARG A 46 -2.32 -1.22 14.03
C ARG A 46 -1.84 0.04 14.75
N THR A 47 -1.01 0.86 14.10
CA THR A 47 -0.32 2.00 14.72
C THR A 47 -0.78 3.36 14.20
N GLY A 48 -1.79 3.39 13.33
CA GLY A 48 -2.30 4.62 12.73
C GLY A 48 -1.49 5.10 11.52
N ASP A 49 -1.72 6.37 11.15
CA ASP A 49 -1.04 7.01 10.03
C ASP A 49 0.39 7.39 10.36
N GLY A 50 1.27 7.26 9.37
CA GLY A 50 2.66 7.69 9.44
C GLY A 50 2.78 9.20 9.62
N TRP A 51 3.82 9.60 10.36
CA TRP A 51 4.12 11.01 10.60
C TRP A 51 4.78 11.71 9.42
N TRP A 52 5.55 10.97 8.62
CA TRP A 52 6.36 11.54 7.54
C TRP A 52 5.72 11.38 6.17
N GLY A 53 5.40 12.52 5.56
CA GLY A 53 4.85 12.60 4.20
C GLY A 53 3.37 12.25 4.14
N ASP A 54 2.69 12.75 3.12
CA ASP A 54 1.27 12.49 2.90
C ASP A 54 1.02 11.11 2.28
N ASN A 55 2.05 10.51 1.68
CA ASN A 55 1.99 9.18 1.09
C ASN A 55 2.20 8.04 2.09
N ARG A 56 2.17 8.32 3.40
CA ARG A 56 2.22 7.29 4.47
C ARG A 56 1.01 7.35 5.38
N LYS A 57 -0.17 7.62 4.82
CA LYS A 57 -1.41 7.84 5.60
C LYS A 57 -2.56 6.93 5.14
N PRO A 58 -2.45 5.60 5.35
CA PRO A 58 -3.45 4.65 4.88
C PRO A 58 -4.81 4.78 5.55
N LEU A 59 -4.88 5.20 6.81
CA LEU A 59 -6.17 5.45 7.48
C LEU A 59 -6.87 6.67 6.90
N LYS A 60 -6.12 7.74 6.61
CA LYS A 60 -6.67 8.90 5.91
C LYS A 60 -7.23 8.54 4.54
N TRP A 61 -6.58 7.65 3.80
CA TRP A 61 -7.11 7.16 2.52
C TRP A 61 -8.48 6.47 2.69
N PHE A 62 -8.67 5.63 3.71
CA PHE A 62 -9.99 5.04 3.99
C PHE A 62 -11.07 6.08 4.27
N GLN A 63 -10.75 7.18 4.94
CA GLN A 63 -11.69 8.26 5.21
C GLN A 63 -12.12 9.02 3.95
N CYS A 64 -11.29 9.04 2.91
CA CYS A 64 -11.62 9.67 1.63
C CYS A 64 -12.43 8.76 0.69
N LEU A 65 -12.57 7.47 1.03
CA LEU A 65 -13.40 6.50 0.30
C LEU A 65 -14.86 6.46 0.78
N LEU A 66 -15.16 7.07 1.93
CA LEU A 66 -16.48 7.15 2.57
C LEU A 66 -17.09 8.55 2.44
#